data_AF-A0A4R6WHM3-F1
#
_entry.id   AF-A0A4R6WHM3-F1
#
_cell.length_a   1.000
_cell.length_b   1.000
_cell.length_c   1.000
_cell.angle_alpha   90.00
_cell.angle_beta   90.00
_cell.angle_gamma   90.00
#
_symmetry.space_group_name_H-M   'P 1'
#
loop_
_entity.id
_entity.type
_entity.pdbx_description
1 polymer ?
#
loop_
_entity_poly.entity_id
_entity_poly.type
_entity_poly.pdbx_seq_one_letter_code
_entity_poly.pdbx_strand_id
1 'polypeptide(L)' 'MVNEDLKNSKADWTEKIREGVQKALRKLAEESAAKGESLVVKIDGEIKEVPAKELLATLP' A
#
# COMPACT_ATOMS: atom_id res chain seq x y z
N MET A 1 12.78 28.15 -19.35
CA MET A 1 11.63 28.00 -18.42
C MET A 1 10.81 26.76 -18.80
N VAL A 2 11.42 25.58 -18.80
CA VAL A 2 10.77 24.30 -19.21
C VAL A 2 11.08 23.12 -18.27
N ASN A 3 11.98 23.31 -17.30
CA ASN A 3 12.52 22.20 -16.49
C ASN A 3 11.81 22.00 -15.15
N GLU A 4 11.05 22.97 -14.65
CA GLU A 4 10.30 22.84 -13.38
C GLU A 4 8.95 22.16 -13.57
N ASP A 5 8.22 22.46 -14.64
CA ASP A 5 6.88 21.88 -14.89
C ASP A 5 6.94 20.36 -15.14
N LEU A 6 7.95 19.89 -15.87
CA LEU A 6 8.19 18.45 -16.10
C LEU A 6 8.60 17.70 -14.82
N LYS A 7 9.31 18.37 -13.90
CA LYS A 7 9.64 17.80 -12.59
C LYS A 7 8.40 17.73 -11.71
N ASN A 8 7.59 18.79 -11.71
CA ASN A 8 6.36 18.86 -10.92
C ASN A 8 5.32 17.82 -11.39
N SER A 9 5.19 17.63 -12.71
CA SER A 9 4.30 16.61 -13.30
C SER A 9 4.70 15.17 -12.94
N LYS A 10 6.00 14.86 -12.90
CA LYS A 10 6.49 13.53 -12.50
C LYS A 10 6.26 13.24 -11.02
N ALA A 11 6.41 14.25 -10.16
CA ALA A 11 6.13 14.13 -8.73
C ALA A 11 4.64 13.85 -8.48
N ASP A 12 3.74 14.58 -9.14
CA ASP A 12 2.28 14.35 -9.10
C ASP A 12 1.89 12.95 -9.58
N TRP A 13 2.49 12.48 -10.69
CA TRP A 13 2.22 11.14 -11.19
C TRP A 13 2.68 10.04 -10.23
N THR A 14 3.88 10.19 -9.67
CA THR A 14 4.43 9.23 -8.69
C THR A 14 3.53 9.14 -7.47
N GLU A 15 3.00 10.26 -7.01
CA GLU A 15 2.08 10.33 -5.88
C GLU A 15 0.76 9.61 -6.19
N LYS A 16 0.18 9.81 -7.37
CA LYS A 16 -1.04 9.09 -7.79
C LYS A 16 -0.83 7.58 -7.86
N ILE A 17 0.33 7.12 -8.33
CA ILE A 17 0.67 5.69 -8.31
C ILE A 17 0.74 5.21 -6.86
N ARG A 18 1.45 5.93 -5.99
CA ARG A 18 1.59 5.58 -4.56
C ARG A 18 0.23 5.45 -3.89
N GLU A 19 -0.67 6.41 -4.09
CA GLU A 19 -2.04 6.36 -3.57
C GLU A 19 -2.83 5.17 -4.11
N GLY A 20 -2.70 4.89 -5.42
CA GLY A 20 -3.37 3.75 -6.05
C GLY A 20 -2.93 2.41 -5.45
N VAL A 21 -1.62 2.24 -5.25
CA VAL A 21 -1.06 1.04 -4.60
C VAL A 21 -1.54 0.92 -3.15
N GLN A 22 -1.56 2.01 -2.39
CA GLN A 22 -2.08 2.00 -1.02
C GLN A 22 -3.54 1.56 -0.95
N LYS A 23 -4.39 2.12 -1.83
CA LYS A 23 -5.81 1.73 -1.92
C LYS A 23 -5.97 0.25 -2.28
N ALA A 24 -5.18 -0.26 -3.21
CA ALA A 24 -5.22 -1.66 -3.61
C ALA A 24 -4.81 -2.60 -2.47
N LEU A 25 -3.73 -2.29 -1.75
CA LEU A 25 -3.25 -3.08 -0.61
C LEU A 25 -4.24 -3.07 0.56
N ARG A 26 -4.83 -1.90 0.86
CA ARG A 26 -5.88 -1.79 1.88
C ARG A 26 -7.09 -2.66 1.52
N LYS A 27 -7.59 -2.55 0.28
CA LYS A 27 -8.73 -3.35 -0.18
C LYS A 27 -8.45 -4.86 -0.13
N LEU A 28 -7.25 -5.29 -0.51
CA LEU A 28 -6.83 -6.68 -0.39
C LEU A 28 -6.91 -7.17 1.07
N ALA A 29 -6.35 -6.39 2.00
CA ALA A 29 -6.41 -6.72 3.42
C ALA A 29 -7.85 -6.71 3.98
N GLU A 30 -8.71 -5.79 3.53
CA GLU A 30 -10.13 -5.74 3.90
C GLU A 30 -10.87 -7.00 3.43
N GLU A 31 -10.70 -7.39 2.17
CA GLU A 31 -11.33 -8.57 1.59
C GLU A 31 -10.85 -9.88 2.24
N SER A 32 -9.55 -10.00 2.53
CA SER A 32 -9.02 -11.15 3.26
C SER A 32 -9.47 -11.16 4.73
N ALA A 33 -9.53 -10.00 5.39
CA ALA A 33 -10.03 -9.91 6.77
C ALA A 33 -11.50 -10.31 6.88
N ALA A 34 -12.33 -9.92 5.90
CA ALA A 34 -13.73 -10.33 5.81
C ALA A 34 -13.90 -11.85 5.69
N LYS A 35 -12.90 -12.55 5.13
CA LYS A 35 -12.85 -14.01 5.02
C LYS A 35 -12.16 -14.69 6.20
N GLY A 36 -11.63 -13.93 7.16
CA GLY A 36 -10.84 -14.47 8.27
C GLY A 36 -9.47 -15.00 7.86
N GLU A 37 -8.94 -14.55 6.73
CA GLU A 37 -7.66 -15.00 6.18
C GLU A 37 -6.47 -14.24 6.79
N SER A 38 -5.29 -14.81 6.62
CA SER A 38 -4.00 -14.19 6.92
C SER A 38 -3.27 -13.81 5.63
N LEU A 39 -2.37 -12.83 5.72
CA LEU A 39 -1.49 -12.41 4.63
C LEU A 39 -0.03 -12.59 5.05
N VAL A 40 0.81 -13.00 4.10
CA VAL A 40 2.25 -13.08 4.29
C VAL A 40 2.87 -11.73 3.98
N VAL A 41 3.54 -11.14 4.97
CA VAL A 41 4.18 -9.83 4.88
C VAL A 41 5.61 -9.89 5.38
N LYS A 42 6.42 -8.92 4.94
CA LYS A 42 7.77 -8.73 5.46
C LYS A 42 7.80 -7.49 6.36
N ILE A 43 8.08 -7.68 7.64
CA ILE A 43 8.17 -6.62 8.64
C ILE A 43 9.55 -6.73 9.31
N ASP A 44 10.31 -5.63 9.33
CA ASP A 44 11.65 -5.57 9.94
C ASP A 44 12.64 -6.63 9.44
N GLY A 45 12.53 -7.02 8.17
CA GLY A 45 13.40 -8.04 7.58
C GLY A 45 12.88 -9.48 7.73
N GLU A 46 11.90 -9.70 8.60
CA GLU A 46 11.32 -11.02 8.89
C GLU A 46 10.04 -11.24 8.07
N ILE A 47 9.90 -12.44 7.49
CA ILE A 47 8.67 -12.87 6.82
C ILE A 47 7.73 -13.44 7.89
N LYS A 48 6.53 -12.88 8.00
CA LYS A 48 5.52 -13.28 8.96
C LYS A 48 4.19 -13.47 8.26
N GLU A 49 3.45 -14.49 8.71
CA GLU A 49 2.04 -14.62 8.40
C GLU A 49 1.25 -13.85 9.47
N VAL A 50 0.47 -12.87 9.03
CA VAL A 50 -0.25 -11.95 9.93
C VAL A 50 -1.74 -12.00 9.58
N PRO A 51 -2.64 -12.11 10.57
CA PRO A 51 -4.07 -12.01 10.31
C PRO A 51 -4.41 -10.71 9.57
N ALA A 52 -5.17 -10.79 8.48
CA ALA A 52 -5.43 -9.61 7.65
C ALA A 52 -6.13 -8.49 8.44
N LYS A 53 -6.95 -8.86 9.44
CA LYS A 53 -7.59 -7.92 10.37
C LYS A 53 -6.59 -7.10 11.20
N GLU A 54 -5.50 -7.71 11.64
CA GLU A 54 -4.44 -7.02 12.39
C GLU A 54 -3.61 -6.13 11.47
N LEU A 55 -3.35 -6.61 10.24
CA LEU A 55 -2.61 -5.86 9.24
C LEU A 55 -3.30 -4.54 8.87
N LEU A 56 -4.64 -4.51 8.82
CA LEU A 56 -5.41 -3.28 8.55
C LEU A 56 -5.13 -2.13 9.50
N ALA A 57 -4.75 -2.41 10.75
CA ALA A 57 -4.37 -1.38 11.73
C ALA A 57 -3.03 -0.70 11.41
N THR A 58 -2.21 -1.34 10.57
CA THR A 58 -0.85 -0.89 10.21
C THR A 58 -0.75 -0.31 8.80
N LEU A 59 -1.78 -0.52 7.95
CA LEU A 59 -1.79 0.00 6.59
C LEU A 59 -2.18 1.49 6.58
N PRO A 60 -1.51 2.30 5.75
CA PRO A 60 -1.81 3.72 5.55
C PRO A 60 -3.16 3.94 4.85
#